data_AF-A0A8S7XUR1-F1
#
_entry.id   AF-A0A8S7XUR1-F1
#
_cell.length_a   1.000
_cell.length_b   1.000
_cell.length_c   1.000
_cell.angle_alpha   90.00
_cell.angle_beta   90.00
_cell.angle_gamma   90.00
#
_symmetry.space_group_name_H-M   'P 1'
#
loop_
_entity.id
_entity.type
_entity.pdbx_description
1 polymer ?
#
loop_
_entity_poly.entity_id
_entity_poly.type
_entity_poly.pdbx_seq_one_letter_code
_entity_poly.pdbx_strand_id
1 'polypeptide(L)' 'GLRPSLGYVLSKGKDIEGIGGEDLVNYIDVGATYYFNKNMSAFVDYKINQLDSDNKLNINNDDIVAIGMTYQF' A
#
# COMPACT_ATOMS: atom_id res chain seq x y z
N GLY A 1 -20.06 11.20 1.76
CA GLY A 1 -19.37 11.87 0.63
C GLY A 1 -18.19 11.04 0.18
N LEU A 2 -17.70 11.25 -1.05
CA LEU A 2 -16.52 10.54 -1.59
C LEU A 2 -15.22 11.19 -1.08
N ARG A 3 -14.27 10.37 -0.63
CA ARG A 3 -12.93 10.78 -0.18
C ARG A 3 -11.86 10.01 -0.94
N PRO A 4 -11.26 10.58 -2.00
CA PRO A 4 -10.11 9.97 -2.67
C PRO A 4 -8.84 10.08 -1.78
N SER A 5 -7.90 9.16 -1.99
CA SER A 5 -6.57 9.14 -1.36
C SER A 5 -5.47 8.81 -2.36
N LEU A 6 -4.31 9.41 -2.15
CA LEU A 6 -3.07 9.11 -2.85
C LEU A 6 -1.92 9.16 -1.84
N GLY A 7 -1.11 8.12 -1.81
CA GLY A 7 0.04 8.00 -0.92
C GLY A 7 1.24 7.39 -1.63
N TYR A 8 2.42 7.70 -1.11
CA TYR A 8 3.67 7.05 -1.50
C TYR A 8 4.43 6.65 -0.25
N VAL A 9 4.86 5.39 -0.18
CA VAL A 9 5.57 4.84 0.97
C VAL A 9 6.88 4.24 0.50
N LEU A 10 7.98 4.75 1.06
CA LEU A 10 9.33 4.29 0.80
C LEU A 10 10.05 4.01 2.13
N SER A 11 10.61 2.80 2.24
CA SER A 11 11.53 2.41 3.29
C SER A 11 12.73 1.73 2.66
N LYS A 12 13.92 2.23 2.96
CA LYS A 12 15.19 1.74 2.39
C LYS A 12 16.08 1.25 3.52
N GLY A 13 16.46 -0.03 3.46
CA GLY A 13 17.48 -0.60 4.33
C GLY A 13 18.86 -0.20 3.84
N LYS A 14 19.73 0.19 4.77
CA LYS A 14 21.15 0.46 4.51
C LYS A 14 21.99 -0.52 5.32
N ASP A 15 23.15 -0.88 4.78
CA ASP A 15 24.14 -1.73 5.42
C ASP A 15 23.58 -3.10 5.88
N ILE A 16 22.72 -3.70 5.04
CA ILE A 16 22.20 -5.05 5.25
C ILE A 16 23.34 -6.05 5.01
N GLU A 17 23.62 -6.87 6.01
CA GLU A 17 24.71 -7.85 5.97
C GLU A 17 24.59 -8.78 4.74
N GLY A 18 25.64 -8.82 3.92
CA GLY A 18 25.69 -9.64 2.70
C GLY A 18 24.89 -9.11 1.49
N ILE A 19 24.12 -8.03 1.63
CA ILE A 19 23.20 -7.53 0.59
C ILE A 19 23.49 -6.07 0.22
N GLY A 20 23.90 -5.24 1.19
CA GLY A 20 24.15 -3.81 1.02
C GLY A 20 22.89 -2.97 1.26
N GLY A 21 22.58 -2.07 0.32
CA GLY A 21 21.38 -1.23 0.40
C GLY A 21 20.27 -1.77 -0.50
N GLU A 22 19.06 -1.93 0.04
CA GLU A 22 17.91 -2.49 -0.68
C GLU A 22 16.61 -1.84 -0.18
N ASP A 23 15.62 -1.72 -1.05
CA ASP A 23 14.31 -1.18 -0.68
C ASP A 23 13.50 -2.26 0.06
N LEU A 24 13.01 -1.94 1.26
CA LEU A 24 12.19 -2.84 2.09
C LEU A 24 10.71 -2.69 1.78
N VAL A 25 10.31 -1.47 1.45
CA VAL A 25 8.93 -1.10 1.11
C VAL A 25 9.03 0.01 0.07
N ASN A 26 8.39 -0.15 -1.08
CA ASN A 26 8.28 0.91 -2.07
C ASN A 26 6.96 0.71 -2.81
N TYR A 27 5.96 1.55 -2.56
CA TYR A 27 4.68 1.46 -3.25
C TYR A 27 3.94 2.80 -3.32
N ILE A 28 3.07 2.91 -4.31
CA ILE A 28 2.07 3.96 -4.42
C ILE A 28 0.73 3.36 -3.97
N ASP A 29 0.01 4.08 -3.13
CA ASP A 29 -1.35 3.73 -2.72
C ASP A 29 -2.33 4.69 -3.39
N VAL A 30 -3.30 4.15 -4.12
CA VAL A 30 -4.39 4.91 -4.71
C VAL A 30 -5.70 4.34 -4.21
N GLY A 31 -6.53 5.19 -3.61
CA GLY A 31 -7.72 4.73 -2.92
C GLY A 31 -8.89 5.68 -2.99
N ALA A 32 -10.04 5.18 -2.61
CA ALA A 32 -11.23 5.98 -2.41
C ALA A 32 -12.14 5.35 -1.36
N THR A 33 -12.59 6.16 -0.42
CA THR A 33 -13.63 5.79 0.55
C THR A 33 -14.92 6.56 0.24
N TYR A 34 -16.03 5.85 0.14
CA TYR A 34 -17.35 6.44 0.07
C TYR A 34 -18.06 6.31 1.43
N TYR A 35 -18.38 7.45 2.05
CA TYR A 35 -19.18 7.50 3.27
C TYR A 35 -20.66 7.63 2.92
N PHE A 36 -21.46 6.60 3.21
CA PHE A 36 -22.91 6.64 3.07
C PHE A 36 -23.54 7.51 4.15
N ASN A 37 -23.10 7.33 5.39
CA ASN A 37 -23.47 8.14 6.56
C ASN A 37 -22.35 8.07 7.62
N LYS A 38 -22.58 8.59 8.84
CA LYS A 38 -21.58 8.58 9.92
C LYS A 38 -21.22 7.17 10.43
N ASN A 39 -22.06 6.18 10.11
CA ASN A 39 -22.00 4.83 10.64
C ASN A 39 -21.65 3.79 9.57
N MET A 40 -21.61 4.14 8.29
CA MET A 40 -21.37 3.20 7.19
C MET A 40 -20.54 3.79 6.06
N SER A 41 -19.49 3.08 5.66
CA SER A 41 -18.64 3.40 4.51
C SER A 41 -18.25 2.16 3.71
N ALA A 42 -17.86 2.37 2.45
CA ALA A 42 -17.18 1.38 1.62
C ALA A 42 -15.87 1.98 1.09
N PHE A 43 -14.86 1.17 0.85
CA PHE A 43 -13.59 1.62 0.30
C PHE A 43 -13.02 0.65 -0.74
N VAL A 44 -12.19 1.20 -1.62
CA VAL A 44 -11.30 0.48 -2.51
C VAL A 44 -9.92 1.12 -2.41
N ASP A 45 -8.89 0.32 -2.20
CA ASP A 45 -7.48 0.74 -2.19
C ASP A 45 -6.68 -0.17 -3.13
N TYR A 46 -5.75 0.42 -3.88
CA TYR A 46 -4.85 -0.26 -4.78
C TYR A 46 -3.41 0.11 -4.43
N LYS A 47 -2.69 -0.88 -3.90
CA LYS A 47 -1.26 -0.82 -3.64
C LYS A 47 -0.54 -1.25 -4.91
N ILE A 48 0.06 -0.27 -5.58
CA ILE A 48 0.93 -0.45 -6.75
C ILE A 48 2.36 -0.59 -6.23
N ASN A 49 2.88 -1.81 -6.27
CA ASN A 49 4.18 -2.15 -5.73
C ASN A 49 5.28 -1.76 -6.71
N GLN A 50 6.28 -1.05 -6.20
CA GLN A 50 7.39 -0.50 -6.98
C GLN A 50 8.71 -1.23 -6.70
N LEU A 51 8.68 -2.33 -5.91
CA LEU A 51 9.84 -3.18 -5.71
C LEU A 51 10.17 -3.96 -6.99
N ASP A 52 11.46 -4.15 -7.26
CA ASP A 52 11.88 -4.99 -8.38
C ASP A 52 11.65 -6.48 -8.08
N SER A 53 11.38 -7.24 -9.13
CA SER A 53 11.21 -8.69 -9.12
C SER A 53 12.48 -9.45 -8.73
N ASP A 54 13.65 -8.86 -8.94
CA ASP A 54 14.95 -9.44 -8.63
C ASP A 54 15.56 -8.90 -7.32
N ASN A 55 14.75 -8.25 -6.48
CA ASN A 55 15.23 -7.68 -5.22
C ASN A 55 15.93 -8.75 -4.36
N LYS A 56 17.11 -8.39 -3.83
CA LYS A 56 18.00 -9.35 -3.16
C LYS A 56 17.45 -9.91 -1.86
N LEU A 57 16.44 -9.27 -1.29
CA LEU A 57 15.76 -9.67 -0.07
C LEU A 57 14.59 -10.63 -0.34
N ASN A 58 14.27 -10.91 -1.60
CA ASN A 58 13.15 -11.75 -2.03
C ASN A 58 11.81 -11.32 -1.39
N ILE A 59 11.63 -10.01 -1.25
CA ILE A 59 10.41 -9.39 -0.75
C ILE A 59 9.35 -9.41 -1.86
N ASN A 60 8.10 -9.67 -1.50
CA ASN A 60 7.01 -9.71 -2.45
C ASN A 60 6.83 -8.35 -3.16
N ASN A 61 6.93 -8.38 -4.48
CA ASN A 61 6.80 -7.24 -5.39
C ASN A 61 5.44 -7.20 -6.11
N ASP A 62 4.50 -8.09 -5.76
CA ASP A 62 3.16 -8.10 -6.33
C ASP A 62 2.33 -6.89 -5.84
N ASP A 63 1.42 -6.47 -6.71
CA ASP A 63 0.38 -5.51 -6.40
C ASP A 63 -0.73 -6.11 -5.54
N ILE A 64 -1.44 -5.27 -4.79
CA ILE A 64 -2.57 -5.70 -3.94
C ILE A 64 -3.75 -4.76 -4.12
N VAL A 65 -4.95 -5.33 -4.33
CA VAL A 65 -6.21 -4.60 -4.31
C VAL A 65 -6.99 -4.99 -3.06
N ALA A 66 -7.44 -4.01 -2.30
CA ALA A 66 -8.31 -4.18 -1.14
C ALA A 66 -9.66 -3.51 -1.39
N ILE A 67 -10.75 -4.21 -1.05
CA ILE A 67 -12.12 -3.69 -1.13
C ILE A 67 -12.81 -4.09 0.17
N GLY A 68 -13.56 -3.18 0.75
CA GLY A 68 -14.25 -3.46 2.00
C GLY A 68 -15.41 -2.52 2.30
N MET A 69 -16.19 -2.92 3.30
CA MET A 69 -17.25 -2.12 3.89
C MET A 69 -17.07 -2.11 5.41
N THR A 70 -17.32 -0.96 6.01
CA THR A 70 -17.21 -0.76 7.45
C THR A 70 -18.54 -0.22 7.98
N TYR A 71 -19.03 -0.86 9.03
CA TYR A 71 -20.12 -0.34 9.86
C TYR A 71 -19.58 -0.04 11.26
N GLN A 72 -19.91 1.13 11.81
CA GLN A 72 -19.44 1.61 13.11
C GLN A 72 -20.58 2.23 13.93
N PHE A 73 -20.53 2.07 15.25
CA PHE A 73 -21.53 2.57 16.21
C PHE A 73 -20.97 3.71 17.07
#